data_AF-A0A7S0L0W4-F1
#
_entry.id   AF-A0A7S0L0W4-F1
#
_cell.length_a   1.000
_cell.length_b   1.000
_cell.length_c   1.000
_cell.angle_alpha   90.00
_cell.angle_beta   90.00
_cell.angle_gamma   90.00
#
_symmetry.space_group_name_H-M   'P 1'
#
loop_
_entity.id
_entity.type
_entity.pdbx_description
1 polymer ?
#
loop_
_entity_poly.entity_id
_entity_poly.type
_entity_poly.pdbx_seq_one_letter_code
_entity_poly.pdbx_strand_id
1 'polypeptide(L)'
;LNEIISMLFALLVVALAVVARAADVRMEPSVNVFSSSKWQLEKTPIDNDVIKTTFVLKHDKAAMEAFERTLLDRSNPKSSNYGKWLKHDEIKSRIAPSTDSVKKVTEFLNSFGITEKDISVNKMGDMLTVSMPVKTANKMLKTEFALFRSASQRNVAIPRITKPYYLPEEIAQHVQIVADIVRFPSLRQGPTIFNSDGKVSTDPEFNTCGTKCNGFTTPDVLKTAYSFEYMTTATAGNSMSVAEFQYQYYDNTDLQSFGDACGVTADVEVTIGGNNPKICEAGGCVEALLDIEYIEAVAYPIPLTVIYSPTYSLLDWVNQVMDMADPPLVHSVSYGNDEVQQTSTEYMDSCNEQFMAAGAMGLSILFAAGDQGVWGRSGVGSTYHPDFPASS
;
A
#
# COMPACT_ATOMS: atom_id res chain seq x y z
N LEU A 1 68.64 -45.37 11.02
CA LEU A 1 68.10 -44.02 11.27
C LEU A 1 68.52 -43.12 10.12
N ASN A 2 67.69 -42.97 9.07
CA ASN A 2 67.62 -41.80 8.17
C ASN A 2 66.77 -41.99 6.90
N GLU A 3 66.04 -43.09 6.72
CA GLU A 3 65.16 -43.25 5.54
C GLU A 3 63.74 -43.76 5.82
N ILE A 4 63.27 -43.72 7.07
CA ILE A 4 61.90 -44.18 7.43
C ILE A 4 61.01 -43.01 7.92
N ILE A 5 61.52 -41.77 7.91
CA ILE A 5 60.78 -40.59 8.42
C ILE A 5 60.11 -39.78 7.27
N SER A 6 60.27 -40.19 6.01
CA SER A 6 59.73 -39.43 4.86
C SER A 6 58.40 -39.96 4.30
N MET A 7 57.81 -41.00 4.91
CA MET A 7 56.62 -41.68 4.37
C MET A 7 55.40 -41.67 5.31
N LEU A 8 55.29 -40.66 6.18
CA LEU A 8 54.17 -40.48 7.12
C LEU A 8 53.52 -39.08 7.06
N PHE A 9 53.86 -38.27 6.06
CA PHE A 9 53.30 -36.91 5.89
C PHE A 9 52.51 -36.72 4.58
N ALA A 10 51.93 -37.79 4.05
CA ALA A 10 51.06 -37.73 2.88
C ALA A 10 49.80 -38.56 3.13
N LEU A 11 48.80 -37.94 3.79
CA LEU A 11 47.36 -38.25 3.76
C LEU A 11 46.69 -37.85 5.08
N LEU A 12 46.60 -36.55 5.36
CA LEU A 12 45.50 -36.02 6.17
C LEU A 12 45.27 -34.53 5.90
N VAL A 13 45.01 -34.18 4.64
CA VAL A 13 44.27 -32.95 4.34
C VAL A 13 42.81 -33.38 4.18
N VAL A 14 42.14 -33.62 5.29
CA VAL A 14 40.68 -33.56 5.31
C VAL A 14 40.36 -32.09 5.08
N ALA A 15 39.99 -31.75 3.85
CA ALA A 15 39.36 -30.48 3.55
C ALA A 15 38.05 -30.42 4.35
N LEU A 16 38.12 -29.89 5.57
CA LEU A 16 36.98 -29.34 6.26
C LEU A 16 36.55 -28.12 5.43
N ALA A 17 35.77 -28.37 4.39
CA ALA A 17 34.85 -27.37 3.89
C ALA A 17 33.88 -27.11 5.05
N VAL A 18 34.26 -26.18 5.94
CA VAL A 18 33.30 -25.50 6.79
C VAL A 18 32.41 -24.76 5.81
N VAL A 19 31.33 -25.42 5.40
CA VAL A 19 30.19 -24.70 4.82
C VAL A 19 29.75 -23.80 5.96
N ALA A 20 30.23 -22.56 5.95
CA ALA A 20 29.67 -21.51 6.78
C ALA A 20 28.19 -21.51 6.44
N ARG A 21 27.36 -22.11 7.30
CA ARG A 21 25.92 -21.98 7.17
C ARG A 21 25.67 -20.49 7.38
N ALA A 22 25.37 -19.79 6.29
CA ALA A 22 24.89 -18.42 6.36
C ALA A 22 23.82 -18.39 7.45
N ALA A 23 24.00 -17.52 8.45
CA ALA A 23 23.06 -17.42 9.54
C ALA A 23 21.70 -17.00 8.96
N ASP A 24 20.62 -17.55 9.50
CA ASP A 24 19.28 -17.11 9.11
C ASP A 24 18.89 -15.90 9.95
N VAL A 25 18.48 -14.83 9.28
CA VAL A 25 18.01 -13.61 9.92
C VAL A 25 16.49 -13.63 9.95
N ARG A 26 15.91 -13.52 11.15
CA ARG A 26 14.47 -13.28 11.31
C ARG A 26 14.17 -11.87 10.81
N MET A 27 13.33 -11.79 9.79
CA MET A 27 12.87 -10.51 9.27
C MET A 27 11.71 -9.99 10.12
N GLU A 28 11.57 -8.66 10.22
CA GLU A 28 10.54 -7.97 11.00
C GLU A 28 10.36 -8.56 12.43
N PRO A 29 11.42 -8.55 13.27
CA PRO A 29 11.46 -9.30 14.52
C PRO A 29 10.44 -8.83 15.58
N SER A 30 9.92 -7.61 15.45
CA SER A 30 8.87 -7.03 16.29
C SER A 30 7.48 -7.64 16.02
N VAL A 31 7.31 -8.35 14.89
CA VAL A 31 6.00 -8.79 14.43
C VAL A 31 5.60 -10.12 15.05
N ASN A 32 4.44 -10.11 15.69
CA ASN A 32 3.77 -11.32 16.15
C ASN A 32 2.89 -11.86 15.01
N VAL A 33 3.35 -12.93 14.37
CA VAL A 33 2.60 -13.56 13.28
C VAL A 33 1.33 -14.23 13.83
N PHE A 34 0.26 -14.26 13.03
CA PHE A 34 -1.03 -14.86 13.38
C PHE A 34 -1.82 -14.12 14.48
N SER A 35 -1.72 -12.79 14.57
CA SER A 35 -2.54 -12.00 15.49
C SER A 35 -3.71 -11.31 14.78
N SER A 36 -4.85 -11.98 14.63
CA SER A 36 -6.09 -11.30 14.22
C SER A 36 -7.34 -12.00 14.75
N SER A 37 -8.27 -11.23 15.31
CA SER A 37 -9.63 -11.71 15.62
C SER A 37 -10.59 -11.59 14.42
N LYS A 38 -10.23 -10.80 13.41
CA LYS A 38 -11.06 -10.53 12.21
C LYS A 38 -10.81 -11.52 11.08
N TRP A 39 -9.72 -12.27 11.14
CA TRP A 39 -9.34 -13.26 10.12
C TRP A 39 -9.12 -14.62 10.78
N GLN A 40 -9.81 -15.63 10.27
CA GLN A 40 -9.77 -16.98 10.81
C GLN A 40 -8.94 -17.87 9.90
N LEU A 41 -8.09 -18.70 10.50
CA LEU A 41 -7.39 -19.76 9.80
C LEU A 41 -8.42 -20.68 9.12
N GLU A 42 -8.37 -20.79 7.80
CA GLU A 42 -9.29 -21.64 7.05
C GLU A 42 -8.66 -22.99 6.73
N LYS A 43 -7.53 -22.98 6.01
CA LYS A 43 -6.84 -24.19 5.58
C LYS A 43 -5.40 -23.91 5.15
N THR A 44 -4.60 -24.96 5.06
CA THR A 44 -3.32 -24.93 4.35
C THR A 44 -3.57 -24.85 2.84
N PRO A 45 -2.93 -23.93 2.11
CA PRO A 45 -2.96 -23.89 0.65
C PRO A 45 -2.37 -25.16 0.05
N ILE A 46 -2.74 -25.46 -1.19
CA ILE A 46 -2.13 -26.54 -1.96
C ILE A 46 -0.73 -26.08 -2.40
N ASP A 47 0.25 -26.99 -2.45
CA ASP A 47 1.65 -26.70 -2.78
C ASP A 47 1.85 -25.81 -4.02
N ASN A 48 0.96 -25.95 -5.02
CA ASN A 48 0.99 -25.24 -6.30
C ASN A 48 0.11 -23.98 -6.35
N ASP A 49 -0.62 -23.64 -5.28
CA ASP A 49 -1.31 -22.36 -5.19
C ASP A 49 -0.27 -21.23 -5.32
N VAL A 50 -0.61 -20.17 -6.04
CA VAL A 50 0.33 -19.07 -6.32
C VAL A 50 0.26 -18.02 -5.22
N ILE A 51 1.43 -17.66 -4.68
CA ILE A 51 1.63 -16.50 -3.83
C ILE A 51 2.30 -15.40 -4.64
N LYS A 52 1.77 -14.19 -4.53
CA LYS A 52 2.40 -12.96 -5.00
C LYS A 52 2.88 -12.17 -3.78
N THR A 53 4.15 -11.80 -3.76
CA THR A 53 4.80 -11.03 -2.68
C THR A 53 5.86 -10.11 -3.24
N THR A 54 6.19 -9.04 -2.53
CA THR A 54 7.16 -8.05 -3.00
C THR A 54 8.37 -7.99 -2.07
N PHE A 55 9.55 -8.23 -2.64
CA PHE A 55 10.83 -7.97 -1.97
C PHE A 55 11.16 -6.50 -2.11
N VAL A 56 11.10 -5.77 -0.99
CA VAL A 56 11.49 -4.37 -0.92
C VAL A 56 12.98 -4.32 -0.60
N LEU A 57 13.78 -3.76 -1.49
CA LEU A 57 15.21 -3.64 -1.30
C LEU A 57 15.54 -2.47 -0.38
N LYS A 58 16.62 -2.61 0.39
CA LYS A 58 17.12 -1.52 1.24
C LYS A 58 17.75 -0.43 0.39
N HIS A 59 17.38 0.80 0.70
CA HIS A 59 18.06 1.98 0.22
C HIS A 59 19.28 2.32 1.09
N ASP A 60 20.26 3.00 0.50
CA ASP A 60 21.35 3.58 1.29
C ASP A 60 20.81 4.72 2.14
N LYS A 61 21.09 4.68 3.45
CA LYS A 61 20.56 5.66 4.41
C LYS A 61 21.00 7.09 4.08
N ALA A 62 22.27 7.28 3.72
CA ALA A 62 22.79 8.62 3.42
C ALA A 62 22.19 9.16 2.11
N ALA A 63 21.95 8.30 1.13
CA ALA A 63 21.23 8.64 -0.10
C ALA A 63 19.79 9.07 0.20
N MET A 64 19.06 8.33 1.06
CA MET A 64 17.70 8.70 1.46
C MET A 64 17.65 10.03 2.22
N GLU A 65 18.56 10.27 3.16
CA GLU A 65 18.64 11.57 3.86
C GLU A 65 18.97 12.73 2.90
N ALA A 66 19.78 12.48 1.87
CA ALA A 66 20.06 13.48 0.82
C ALA A 66 18.86 13.71 -0.10
N PHE A 67 18.09 12.66 -0.37
CA PHE A 67 16.88 12.73 -1.16
C PHE A 67 15.77 13.48 -0.44
N GLU A 68 15.59 13.26 0.86
CA GLU A 68 14.65 14.02 1.70
C GLU A 68 14.94 15.53 1.64
N ARG A 69 16.21 15.94 1.74
CA ARG A 69 16.60 17.35 1.56
C ARG A 69 16.24 17.89 0.18
N THR A 70 16.35 17.05 -0.86
CA THR A 70 15.97 17.42 -2.23
C THR A 70 14.46 17.64 -2.35
N LEU A 71 13.66 16.77 -1.72
CA LEU A 71 12.21 16.94 -1.61
C LEU A 71 11.86 18.25 -0.91
N LEU A 72 12.38 18.47 0.31
CA LEU A 72 12.07 19.65 1.11
C LEU A 72 12.45 20.96 0.41
N ASP A 73 13.56 20.99 -0.31
CA ASP A 73 13.97 22.13 -1.12
C ASP A 73 12.98 22.42 -2.27
N ARG A 74 12.43 21.38 -2.90
CA ARG A 74 11.47 21.49 -4.01
C ARG A 74 10.04 21.78 -3.56
N SER A 75 9.71 21.42 -2.33
CA SER A 75 8.40 21.68 -1.71
C SER A 75 8.34 23.03 -0.97
N ASN A 76 9.48 23.70 -0.77
CA ASN A 76 9.52 24.99 -0.09
C ASN A 76 9.23 26.15 -1.06
N PRO A 77 8.11 26.90 -0.90
CA PRO A 77 7.73 27.99 -1.79
C PRO A 77 8.73 29.17 -1.81
N LYS A 78 9.67 29.22 -0.86
CA LYS A 78 10.75 30.22 -0.82
C LYS A 78 12.03 29.78 -1.53
N SER A 79 12.13 28.50 -1.91
CA SER A 79 13.30 27.99 -2.63
C SER A 79 13.24 28.38 -4.11
N SER A 80 14.41 28.65 -4.69
CA SER A 80 14.57 28.77 -6.15
C SER A 80 14.26 27.46 -6.90
N ASN A 81 14.15 26.35 -6.19
CA ASN A 81 13.83 25.04 -6.72
C ASN A 81 12.37 24.63 -6.52
N TYR A 82 11.54 25.49 -5.92
CA TYR A 82 10.13 25.22 -5.73
C TYR A 82 9.44 24.81 -7.04
N GLY A 83 8.68 23.71 -7.00
CA GLY A 83 7.90 23.24 -8.16
C GLY A 83 8.73 22.61 -9.29
N LYS A 84 10.06 22.48 -9.15
CA LYS A 84 10.92 21.85 -10.15
C LYS A 84 10.96 20.32 -9.98
N TRP A 85 9.82 19.67 -10.04
CA TRP A 85 9.68 18.25 -9.71
C TRP A 85 10.58 17.31 -10.53
N LEU A 86 10.93 16.18 -9.93
CA LEU A 86 11.81 15.17 -10.54
C LEU A 86 11.01 14.19 -11.39
N LYS A 87 11.65 13.67 -12.44
CA LYS A 87 11.14 12.52 -13.20
C LYS A 87 11.56 11.19 -12.56
N HIS A 88 10.89 10.11 -12.95
CA HIS A 88 11.20 8.74 -12.51
C HIS A 88 12.72 8.41 -12.56
N ASP A 89 13.37 8.61 -13.71
CA ASP A 89 14.81 8.29 -13.87
C ASP A 89 15.72 9.15 -12.98
N GLU A 90 15.31 10.40 -12.70
CA GLU A 90 16.06 11.30 -11.83
C GLU A 90 15.98 10.82 -10.38
N ILE A 91 14.81 10.37 -9.93
CA ILE A 91 14.65 9.77 -8.60
C ILE A 91 15.43 8.47 -8.50
N LYS A 92 15.25 7.57 -9.48
CA LYS A 92 15.98 6.30 -9.57
C LYS A 92 17.50 6.50 -9.46
N SER A 93 18.06 7.48 -10.17
CA SER A 93 19.50 7.76 -10.11
C SER A 93 20.03 8.20 -8.74
N ARG A 94 19.13 8.64 -7.84
CA ARG A 94 19.47 9.15 -6.50
C ARG A 94 19.29 8.11 -5.42
N ILE A 95 18.24 7.30 -5.50
CA ILE A 95 17.85 6.40 -4.41
C ILE A 95 17.93 4.93 -4.75
N ALA A 96 18.07 4.53 -6.03
CA ALA A 96 18.03 3.12 -6.40
C ALA A 96 19.01 2.26 -5.58
N PRO A 97 18.61 1.05 -5.17
CA PRO A 97 19.50 0.13 -4.51
C PRO A 97 20.74 -0.17 -5.34
N SER A 98 21.81 -0.57 -4.66
CA SER A 98 23.05 -0.93 -5.35
C SER A 98 22.81 -2.07 -6.35
N THR A 99 23.54 -2.04 -7.48
CA THR A 99 23.48 -3.09 -8.48
C THR A 99 23.85 -4.46 -7.91
N ASP A 100 24.72 -4.50 -6.89
CA ASP A 100 25.04 -5.72 -6.14
C ASP A 100 23.84 -6.22 -5.34
N SER A 101 23.11 -5.35 -4.62
CA SER A 101 21.88 -5.72 -3.91
C SER A 101 20.85 -6.36 -4.83
N VAL A 102 20.55 -5.72 -5.97
CA VAL A 102 19.58 -6.23 -6.96
C VAL A 102 20.04 -7.58 -7.50
N LYS A 103 21.33 -7.71 -7.83
CA LYS A 103 21.91 -8.95 -8.34
C LYS A 103 21.82 -10.07 -7.31
N LYS A 104 22.21 -9.83 -6.05
CA LYS A 104 22.18 -10.83 -4.97
C LYS A 104 20.79 -11.35 -4.69
N VAL A 105 19.80 -10.46 -4.62
CA VAL A 105 18.41 -10.87 -4.42
C VAL A 105 17.89 -11.64 -5.65
N THR A 106 18.21 -11.20 -6.87
CA THR A 106 17.82 -11.92 -8.09
C THR A 106 18.47 -13.32 -8.17
N GLU A 107 19.75 -13.46 -7.85
CA GLU A 107 20.45 -14.75 -7.78
C GLU A 107 19.84 -15.66 -6.71
N PHE A 108 19.46 -15.10 -5.56
CA PHE A 108 18.74 -15.83 -4.53
C PHE A 108 17.39 -16.35 -5.03
N LEU A 109 16.56 -15.51 -5.67
CA LEU A 109 15.28 -15.93 -6.25
C LEU A 109 15.48 -17.04 -7.31
N ASN A 110 16.46 -16.86 -8.20
CA ASN A 110 16.82 -17.86 -9.23
C ASN A 110 17.20 -19.21 -8.62
N SER A 111 17.86 -19.23 -7.45
CA SER A 111 18.23 -20.48 -6.76
C SER A 111 17.02 -21.33 -6.31
N PHE A 112 15.83 -20.72 -6.24
CA PHE A 112 14.56 -21.38 -5.96
C PHE A 112 13.73 -21.69 -7.23
N GLY A 113 14.31 -21.49 -8.41
CA GLY A 113 13.65 -21.73 -9.70
C GLY A 113 12.67 -20.65 -10.12
N ILE A 114 12.71 -19.48 -9.48
CA ILE A 114 11.96 -18.29 -9.84
C ILE A 114 12.75 -17.58 -10.93
N THR A 115 12.16 -17.36 -12.10
CA THR A 115 12.86 -16.80 -13.26
C THR A 115 12.35 -15.39 -13.61
N GLU A 116 12.96 -14.73 -14.59
CA GLU A 116 12.57 -13.37 -15.00
C GLU A 116 11.07 -13.23 -15.33
N LYS A 117 10.42 -14.27 -15.86
CA LYS A 117 8.98 -14.25 -16.15
C LYS A 117 8.10 -14.19 -14.88
N ASP A 118 8.66 -14.57 -13.74
CA ASP A 118 7.99 -14.69 -12.45
C ASP A 118 8.25 -13.45 -11.57
N ILE A 119 9.12 -12.54 -12.04
CA ILE A 119 9.58 -11.34 -11.33
C ILE A 119 9.20 -10.09 -12.13
N SER A 120 8.49 -9.17 -11.48
CA SER A 120 8.26 -7.82 -11.98
C SER A 120 9.06 -6.85 -11.13
N VAL A 121 9.94 -6.07 -11.76
CA VAL A 121 10.70 -5.00 -11.10
C VAL A 121 10.00 -3.69 -11.40
N ASN A 122 9.70 -2.90 -10.37
CA ASN A 122 9.08 -1.58 -10.56
C ASN A 122 10.03 -0.59 -11.27
N LYS A 123 9.50 0.55 -11.72
CA LYS A 123 10.28 1.60 -12.38
C LYS A 123 11.46 2.10 -11.55
N MET A 124 11.29 2.21 -10.23
CA MET A 124 12.36 2.65 -9.32
C MET A 124 13.48 1.61 -9.19
N GLY A 125 13.22 0.34 -9.48
CA GLY A 125 14.20 -0.73 -9.40
C GLY A 125 14.47 -1.23 -7.98
N ASP A 126 13.63 -0.83 -7.03
CA ASP A 126 13.76 -1.10 -5.60
C ASP A 126 12.76 -2.13 -5.07
N MET A 127 11.75 -2.49 -5.86
CA MET A 127 10.77 -3.51 -5.50
C MET A 127 10.71 -4.61 -6.55
N LEU A 128 10.90 -5.85 -6.10
CA LEU A 128 10.78 -7.06 -6.91
C LEU A 128 9.52 -7.80 -6.49
N THR A 129 8.45 -7.67 -7.28
CA THR A 129 7.22 -8.43 -7.09
C THR A 129 7.34 -9.80 -7.72
N VAL A 130 7.21 -10.85 -6.92
CA VAL A 130 7.48 -12.23 -7.29
C VAL A 130 6.21 -13.07 -7.18
N SER A 131 5.93 -13.87 -8.21
CA SER A 131 4.86 -14.88 -8.19
C SER A 131 5.47 -16.28 -8.12
N MET A 132 5.08 -17.09 -7.14
CA MET A 132 5.63 -18.44 -6.97
C MET A 132 4.65 -19.40 -6.30
N PRO A 133 4.83 -20.73 -6.46
CA PRO A 133 4.08 -21.71 -5.69
C PRO A 133 4.28 -21.56 -4.18
N VAL A 134 3.23 -21.78 -3.38
CA VAL A 134 3.27 -21.76 -1.90
C VAL A 134 4.40 -22.65 -1.36
N LYS A 135 4.61 -23.83 -1.96
CA LYS A 135 5.70 -24.73 -1.55
C LYS A 135 7.07 -24.06 -1.65
N THR A 136 7.29 -23.31 -2.73
CA THR A 136 8.53 -22.56 -2.96
C THR A 136 8.65 -21.42 -1.96
N ALA A 137 7.57 -20.65 -1.75
CA ALA A 137 7.55 -19.55 -0.78
C ALA A 137 7.86 -20.02 0.64
N ASN A 138 7.21 -21.09 1.11
CA ASN A 138 7.46 -21.69 2.43
C ASN A 138 8.93 -22.08 2.62
N LYS A 139 9.52 -22.73 1.60
CA LYS A 139 10.93 -23.17 1.65
C LYS A 139 11.90 -21.98 1.61
N MET A 140 11.65 -21.02 0.73
CA MET A 140 12.52 -19.86 0.50
C MET A 140 12.54 -18.91 1.70
N LEU A 141 11.36 -18.61 2.25
CA LEU A 141 11.18 -17.69 3.37
C LEU A 141 11.24 -18.40 4.73
N LYS A 142 11.48 -19.72 4.75
CA LYS A 142 11.53 -20.56 5.96
C LYS A 142 10.34 -20.31 6.89
N THR A 143 9.15 -20.30 6.30
CA THR A 143 7.88 -19.98 6.96
C THR A 143 6.78 -20.95 6.52
N GLU A 144 5.56 -20.74 6.99
CA GLU A 144 4.36 -21.49 6.64
C GLU A 144 3.24 -20.54 6.25
N PHE A 145 2.75 -20.63 5.02
CA PHE A 145 1.54 -19.95 4.57
C PHE A 145 0.30 -20.75 4.95
N ALA A 146 -0.74 -20.03 5.35
CA ALA A 146 -2.10 -20.54 5.43
C ALA A 146 -3.07 -19.60 4.71
N LEU A 147 -4.23 -20.13 4.30
CA LEU A 147 -5.33 -19.34 3.81
C LEU A 147 -6.19 -18.87 4.99
N PHE A 148 -6.50 -17.58 5.01
CA PHE A 148 -7.30 -16.95 6.04
C PHE A 148 -8.58 -16.41 5.45
N ARG A 149 -9.69 -16.69 6.11
CA ARG A 149 -11.02 -16.24 5.74
C ARG A 149 -11.40 -15.04 6.60
N SER A 150 -11.95 -14.00 5.99
CA SER A 150 -12.50 -12.89 6.77
C SER A 150 -13.72 -13.36 7.58
N ALA A 151 -13.75 -12.99 8.87
CA ALA A 151 -14.86 -13.30 9.77
C ALA A 151 -16.12 -12.48 9.41
N SER A 152 -15.96 -11.27 8.87
CA SER A 152 -17.06 -10.38 8.49
C SER A 152 -17.47 -10.52 7.02
N GLN A 153 -16.58 -10.98 6.13
CA GLN A 153 -16.82 -11.13 4.70
C GLN A 153 -16.44 -12.53 4.22
N ARG A 154 -17.39 -13.48 4.25
CA ARG A 154 -17.10 -14.91 3.98
C ARG A 154 -16.60 -15.22 2.56
N ASN A 155 -16.79 -14.33 1.59
CA ASN A 155 -16.26 -14.53 0.24
C ASN A 155 -14.79 -14.13 0.10
N VAL A 156 -14.21 -13.52 1.13
CA VAL A 156 -12.85 -13.00 1.12
C VAL A 156 -11.91 -13.94 1.83
N ALA A 157 -10.87 -14.40 1.11
CA ALA A 157 -9.76 -15.11 1.70
C ALA A 157 -8.42 -14.67 1.12
N ILE A 158 -7.40 -14.66 1.97
CA ILE A 158 -6.05 -14.22 1.65
C ILE A 158 -5.00 -15.19 2.21
N PRO A 159 -3.90 -15.43 1.50
CA PRO A 159 -2.79 -16.20 2.04
C PRO A 159 -1.91 -15.31 2.94
N ARG A 160 -1.60 -15.79 4.15
CA ARG A 160 -0.69 -15.13 5.08
C ARG A 160 0.18 -16.14 5.80
N ILE A 161 1.31 -15.69 6.31
CA ILE A 161 2.19 -16.56 7.10
C ILE A 161 1.61 -16.81 8.49
N THR A 162 1.85 -18.00 9.03
CA THR A 162 1.48 -18.42 10.40
C THR A 162 2.69 -18.49 11.34
N LYS A 163 3.91 -18.39 10.79
CA LYS A 163 5.18 -18.37 11.53
C LYS A 163 6.04 -17.20 11.07
N PRO A 164 7.00 -16.72 11.90
CA PRO A 164 8.02 -15.79 11.43
C PRO A 164 8.71 -16.30 10.16
N TYR A 165 9.22 -15.38 9.37
CA TYR A 165 9.96 -15.70 8.15
C TYR A 165 11.42 -15.27 8.27
N TYR A 166 12.27 -15.90 7.48
CA TYR A 166 13.71 -15.75 7.56
C TYR A 166 14.31 -15.67 6.16
N LEU A 167 15.38 -14.89 6.05
CA LEU A 167 16.25 -14.86 4.88
C LEU A 167 17.68 -15.21 5.32
N PRO A 168 18.51 -15.80 4.44
CA PRO A 168 19.94 -15.90 4.70
C PRO A 168 20.53 -14.51 4.96
N GLU A 169 21.48 -14.40 5.90
CA GLU A 169 22.12 -13.14 6.29
C GLU A 169 22.64 -12.33 5.09
N GLU A 170 23.25 -13.02 4.13
CA GLU A 170 23.77 -12.44 2.90
C GLU A 170 22.71 -11.79 2.02
N ILE A 171 21.43 -12.15 2.19
CA ILE A 171 20.27 -11.60 1.48
C ILE A 171 19.53 -10.59 2.36
N ALA A 172 19.38 -10.88 3.66
CA ALA A 172 18.69 -10.03 4.63
C ALA A 172 19.32 -8.62 4.75
N GLN A 173 20.63 -8.50 4.52
CA GLN A 173 21.30 -7.19 4.46
C GLN A 173 20.84 -6.31 3.28
N HIS A 174 20.24 -6.89 2.24
CA HIS A 174 19.77 -6.18 1.04
C HIS A 174 18.25 -5.98 0.99
N VAL A 175 17.48 -6.68 1.85
CA VAL A 175 16.01 -6.68 1.83
C VAL A 175 15.49 -5.97 3.08
N GLN A 176 14.68 -4.93 2.91
CA GLN A 176 14.01 -4.20 3.98
C GLN A 176 12.89 -5.07 4.57
N ILE A 177 11.96 -5.52 3.71
CA ILE A 177 10.87 -6.42 4.04
C ILE A 177 10.51 -7.31 2.85
N VAL A 178 9.80 -8.41 3.15
CA VAL A 178 9.03 -9.16 2.16
C VAL A 178 7.55 -8.84 2.40
N ALA A 179 7.00 -7.92 1.60
CA ALA A 179 5.67 -7.35 1.80
C ALA A 179 4.53 -8.29 1.39
N ASP A 180 3.32 -7.96 1.84
CA ASP A 180 2.06 -8.64 1.51
C ASP A 180 1.91 -10.08 2.03
N ILE A 181 2.80 -10.54 2.93
CA ILE A 181 2.74 -11.89 3.51
C ILE A 181 2.24 -11.92 4.97
N VAL A 182 2.30 -10.78 5.68
CA VAL A 182 1.95 -10.70 7.11
C VAL A 182 0.65 -9.94 7.38
N ARG A 183 0.48 -8.75 6.78
CA ARG A 183 -0.58 -7.78 7.12
C ARG A 183 -1.99 -8.34 6.91
N PHE A 184 -2.81 -8.38 7.96
CA PHE A 184 -4.24 -8.61 7.83
C PHE A 184 -4.98 -7.28 7.65
N PRO A 185 -5.66 -7.06 6.51
CA PRO A 185 -6.38 -5.82 6.32
C PRO A 185 -7.65 -5.80 7.17
N SER A 186 -7.98 -4.66 7.78
CA SER A 186 -9.29 -4.50 8.39
C SER A 186 -10.29 -4.29 7.27
N LEU A 187 -11.27 -5.18 7.09
CA LEU A 187 -12.34 -4.93 6.11
C LEU A 187 -13.41 -4.08 6.80
N ARG A 188 -13.46 -2.77 6.51
CA ARG A 188 -14.54 -1.90 6.98
C ARG A 188 -15.86 -2.30 6.31
N GLN A 189 -16.96 -2.04 7.00
CA GLN A 189 -18.29 -2.03 6.40
C GLN A 189 -18.71 -0.56 6.28
N GLY A 190 -18.11 0.14 5.31
CA GLY A 190 -18.37 1.55 5.02
C GLY A 190 -18.03 2.54 6.14
N PRO A 191 -18.17 3.85 5.86
CA PRO A 191 -18.16 4.89 6.88
C PRO A 191 -19.40 4.76 7.75
N THR A 192 -19.33 5.34 8.95
CA THR A 192 -20.42 5.20 9.92
C THR A 192 -21.54 6.19 9.59
N ILE A 193 -22.67 5.69 9.11
CA ILE A 193 -23.84 6.53 8.78
C ILE A 193 -24.69 6.72 10.04
N PHE A 194 -24.58 7.88 10.68
CA PHE A 194 -25.50 8.30 11.73
C PHE A 194 -26.02 9.70 11.45
N ASN A 195 -27.32 9.91 11.67
CA ASN A 195 -27.83 11.25 11.93
C ASN A 195 -27.37 11.72 13.32
N SER A 196 -27.42 13.03 13.57
CA SER A 196 -27.14 13.63 14.89
C SER A 196 -28.02 13.07 16.02
N ASP A 197 -29.16 12.44 15.70
CA ASP A 197 -30.07 11.77 16.63
C ASP A 197 -29.92 10.23 16.66
N GLY A 198 -28.95 9.67 15.93
CA GLY A 198 -28.66 8.24 15.87
C GLY A 198 -29.69 7.40 15.10
N LYS A 199 -30.63 8.03 14.37
CA LYS A 199 -31.63 7.32 13.55
C LYS A 199 -31.21 7.26 12.08
N VAL A 200 -31.75 6.27 11.36
CA VAL A 200 -31.65 6.21 9.90
C VAL A 200 -32.48 7.35 9.31
N SER A 201 -31.87 8.16 8.44
CA SER A 201 -32.57 9.26 7.77
C SER A 201 -33.69 8.72 6.88
N THR A 202 -34.87 9.34 6.98
CA THR A 202 -36.01 9.11 6.07
C THR A 202 -36.32 10.37 5.25
N ASP A 203 -35.36 11.28 5.18
CA ASP A 203 -35.55 12.62 4.63
C ASP A 203 -35.60 12.57 3.09
N PRO A 204 -36.68 13.08 2.45
CA PRO A 204 -36.73 13.26 1.02
C PRO A 204 -35.63 14.19 0.46
N GLU A 205 -34.98 15.03 1.28
CA GLU A 205 -33.84 15.87 0.87
C GLU A 205 -32.61 15.07 0.44
N PHE A 206 -32.48 13.79 0.83
CA PHE A 206 -31.42 12.91 0.32
C PHE A 206 -31.49 12.76 -1.21
N ASN A 207 -32.70 12.82 -1.78
CA ASN A 207 -32.91 12.72 -3.23
C ASN A 207 -32.80 14.07 -3.95
N THR A 208 -32.57 15.17 -3.24
CA THR A 208 -32.51 16.52 -3.83
C THR A 208 -31.30 17.33 -3.39
N CYS A 209 -30.38 16.72 -2.63
CA CYS A 209 -29.12 17.30 -2.14
C CYS A 209 -29.22 18.74 -1.60
N GLY A 210 -30.32 19.09 -0.91
CA GLY A 210 -30.75 20.46 -0.62
C GLY A 210 -29.64 21.47 -0.28
N THR A 211 -29.90 22.76 -0.54
CA THR A 211 -28.86 23.82 -0.51
C THR A 211 -28.56 24.40 0.88
N LYS A 212 -29.10 23.81 1.96
CA LYS A 212 -29.00 24.36 3.32
C LYS A 212 -28.25 23.41 4.25
N CYS A 213 -27.38 23.95 5.10
CA CYS A 213 -26.66 23.20 6.15
C CYS A 213 -27.56 22.77 7.33
N ASN A 214 -28.81 22.37 7.09
CA ASN A 214 -29.76 22.02 8.15
C ASN A 214 -29.87 20.50 8.35
N GLY A 215 -28.73 19.84 8.58
CA GLY A 215 -28.68 18.43 8.98
C GLY A 215 -27.67 17.58 8.20
N PHE A 216 -27.29 17.99 6.98
CA PHE A 216 -26.38 17.24 6.12
C PHE A 216 -25.37 18.16 5.42
N THR A 217 -24.23 17.59 5.04
CA THR A 217 -23.24 18.23 4.18
C THR A 217 -23.54 17.80 2.76
N THR A 218 -23.81 18.75 1.86
CA THR A 218 -24.02 18.53 0.42
C THR A 218 -22.95 19.33 -0.37
N PRO A 219 -22.80 19.11 -1.69
CA PRO A 219 -21.87 19.90 -2.50
C PRO A 219 -22.06 21.43 -2.37
N ASP A 220 -23.30 21.92 -2.37
CA ASP A 220 -23.59 23.36 -2.24
C ASP A 220 -23.29 23.91 -0.83
N VAL A 221 -23.43 23.07 0.19
CA VAL A 221 -22.99 23.40 1.56
C VAL A 221 -21.48 23.57 1.60
N LEU A 222 -20.71 22.67 0.98
CA LEU A 222 -19.26 22.79 0.88
C LEU A 222 -18.86 24.02 0.07
N LYS A 223 -19.52 24.25 -1.08
CA LYS A 223 -19.34 25.43 -1.92
C LYS A 223 -19.47 26.72 -1.12
N THR A 224 -20.55 26.83 -0.35
CA THR A 224 -20.83 27.99 0.50
C THR A 224 -19.81 28.13 1.63
N ALA A 225 -19.51 27.04 2.34
CA ALA A 225 -18.63 27.05 3.51
C ALA A 225 -17.17 27.39 3.15
N TYR A 226 -16.68 26.86 2.03
CA TYR A 226 -15.30 27.05 1.56
C TYR A 226 -15.16 28.13 0.49
N SER A 227 -16.26 28.81 0.13
CA SER A 227 -16.28 29.94 -0.81
C SER A 227 -15.64 29.63 -2.17
N PHE A 228 -15.93 28.46 -2.74
CA PHE A 228 -15.52 28.11 -4.09
C PHE A 228 -16.69 28.21 -5.08
N GLU A 229 -16.37 28.19 -6.37
CA GLU A 229 -17.36 28.09 -7.46
C GLU A 229 -17.14 26.78 -8.21
N TYR A 230 -18.22 26.18 -8.71
CA TYR A 230 -18.11 24.99 -9.56
C TYR A 230 -17.33 25.33 -10.82
N MET A 231 -16.35 24.48 -11.14
CA MET A 231 -15.55 24.65 -12.33
C MET A 231 -16.37 24.29 -13.57
N THR A 232 -16.11 25.00 -14.68
CA THR A 232 -16.75 24.74 -15.98
C THR A 232 -15.79 24.16 -17.00
N THR A 233 -14.48 24.21 -16.71
CA THR A 233 -13.40 23.73 -17.57
C THR A 233 -12.24 23.25 -16.72
N ALA A 234 -11.51 22.24 -17.19
CA ALA A 234 -10.26 21.79 -16.60
C ALA A 234 -9.07 22.27 -17.43
N THR A 235 -7.98 22.62 -16.76
CA THR A 235 -6.69 22.90 -17.41
C THR A 235 -6.07 21.59 -17.89
N ALA A 236 -5.61 21.54 -19.14
CA ALA A 236 -4.94 20.37 -19.69
C ALA A 236 -3.73 19.96 -18.83
N GLY A 237 -3.64 18.67 -18.50
CA GLY A 237 -2.60 18.12 -17.63
C GLY A 237 -2.99 18.01 -16.15
N ASN A 238 -4.08 18.65 -15.71
CA ASN A 238 -4.64 18.38 -14.39
C ASN A 238 -5.26 16.98 -14.36
N SER A 239 -5.08 16.28 -13.25
CA SER A 239 -5.63 14.94 -13.02
C SER A 239 -5.72 14.68 -11.53
N MET A 240 -6.69 13.85 -11.14
CA MET A 240 -6.88 13.44 -9.75
C MET A 240 -7.22 11.96 -9.65
N SER A 241 -7.13 11.41 -8.45
CA SER A 241 -7.47 10.03 -8.20
C SER A 241 -7.94 9.80 -6.78
N VAL A 242 -8.70 8.72 -6.63
CA VAL A 242 -9.04 8.12 -5.34
C VAL A 242 -8.42 6.73 -5.26
N ALA A 243 -8.01 6.34 -4.05
CA ALA A 243 -7.45 5.03 -3.78
C ALA A 243 -8.45 4.16 -3.01
N GLU A 244 -8.90 3.08 -3.64
CA GLU A 244 -9.93 2.22 -3.07
C GLU A 244 -9.41 0.84 -2.67
N PHE A 245 -9.95 0.32 -1.58
CA PHE A 245 -9.55 -0.98 -1.04
C PHE A 245 -10.75 -1.71 -0.43
N GLN A 246 -10.49 -2.87 0.19
CA GLN A 246 -11.45 -3.53 1.09
C GLN A 246 -12.81 -3.87 0.46
N TYR A 247 -12.84 -4.13 -0.85
CA TYR A 247 -14.07 -4.44 -1.59
C TYR A 247 -15.08 -3.29 -1.65
N GLN A 248 -14.61 -2.06 -1.43
CA GLN A 248 -15.35 -0.85 -1.77
C GLN A 248 -15.21 -0.65 -3.28
N TYR A 249 -16.33 -0.71 -3.96
CA TYR A 249 -16.47 -0.55 -5.40
C TYR A 249 -17.47 0.58 -5.64
N TYR A 250 -17.72 0.91 -6.90
CA TYR A 250 -18.75 1.88 -7.25
C TYR A 250 -19.59 1.36 -8.40
N ASP A 251 -20.78 1.92 -8.55
CA ASP A 251 -21.59 1.71 -9.74
C ASP A 251 -22.09 3.04 -10.29
N ASN A 252 -22.28 3.08 -11.60
CA ASN A 252 -22.65 4.31 -12.29
C ASN A 252 -24.09 4.74 -12.02
N THR A 253 -24.95 3.85 -11.50
CA THR A 253 -26.36 4.17 -11.20
C THR A 253 -26.42 5.09 -9.98
N ASP A 254 -25.67 4.75 -8.94
CA ASP A 254 -25.57 5.56 -7.73
C ASP A 254 -24.86 6.91 -8.03
N LEU A 255 -23.77 6.91 -8.79
CA LEU A 255 -23.09 8.15 -9.21
C LEU A 255 -24.02 9.08 -10.02
N GLN A 256 -24.81 8.53 -10.95
CA GLN A 256 -25.79 9.30 -11.72
C GLN A 256 -26.91 9.84 -10.81
N SER A 257 -27.39 9.02 -9.88
CA SER A 257 -28.44 9.43 -8.94
C SER A 257 -27.97 10.58 -8.04
N PHE A 258 -26.73 10.52 -7.55
CA PHE A 258 -26.10 11.62 -6.82
C PHE A 258 -25.98 12.88 -7.69
N GLY A 259 -25.45 12.75 -8.91
CA GLY A 259 -25.30 13.87 -9.83
C GLY A 259 -26.62 14.57 -10.15
N ASP A 260 -27.66 13.80 -10.46
CA ASP A 260 -29.01 14.31 -10.74
C ASP A 260 -29.64 15.00 -9.51
N ALA A 261 -29.47 14.41 -8.32
CA ALA A 261 -29.99 14.98 -7.08
C ALA A 261 -29.28 16.29 -6.70
N CYS A 262 -27.97 16.36 -6.92
CA CYS A 262 -27.09 17.47 -6.51
C CYS A 262 -26.90 18.54 -7.59
N GLY A 263 -27.30 18.29 -8.83
CA GLY A 263 -27.01 19.18 -9.96
C GLY A 263 -25.52 19.29 -10.28
N VAL A 264 -24.77 18.21 -10.02
CA VAL A 264 -23.32 18.11 -10.28
C VAL A 264 -23.05 16.91 -11.20
N THR A 265 -21.82 16.77 -11.68
CA THR A 265 -21.39 15.58 -12.41
C THR A 265 -20.43 14.79 -11.54
N ALA A 266 -20.62 13.47 -11.48
CA ALA A 266 -19.69 12.52 -10.90
C ALA A 266 -19.34 11.49 -11.98
N ASP A 267 -18.14 11.59 -12.54
CA ASP A 267 -17.68 10.71 -13.62
C ASP A 267 -16.31 10.10 -13.30
N VAL A 268 -16.09 8.87 -13.74
CA VAL A 268 -14.81 8.16 -13.57
C VAL A 268 -14.22 7.91 -14.94
N GLU A 269 -13.13 8.59 -15.27
CA GLU A 269 -12.47 8.46 -16.58
C GLU A 269 -11.73 7.12 -16.72
N VAL A 270 -11.01 6.73 -15.66
CA VAL A 270 -10.17 5.53 -15.66
C VAL A 270 -10.36 4.74 -14.38
N THR A 271 -10.42 3.41 -14.52
CA THR A 271 -10.37 2.48 -13.38
C THR A 271 -9.16 1.56 -13.51
N ILE A 272 -8.34 1.50 -12.46
CA ILE A 272 -7.19 0.61 -12.34
C ILE A 272 -7.46 -0.43 -11.25
N GLY A 273 -7.03 -1.67 -11.45
CA GLY A 273 -7.24 -2.77 -10.50
C GLY A 273 -8.63 -3.42 -10.56
N GLY A 274 -9.56 -2.84 -11.32
CA GLY A 274 -10.89 -3.37 -11.62
C GLY A 274 -12.00 -2.74 -10.79
N ASN A 275 -13.25 -3.00 -11.18
CA ASN A 275 -14.46 -2.60 -10.46
C ASN A 275 -15.46 -3.75 -10.47
N ASN A 276 -16.18 -3.96 -9.36
CA ASN A 276 -17.25 -4.94 -9.27
C ASN A 276 -18.54 -4.29 -8.74
N PRO A 277 -19.32 -3.61 -9.62
CA PRO A 277 -20.51 -2.85 -9.23
C PRO A 277 -21.61 -3.70 -8.59
N LYS A 278 -21.62 -5.03 -8.82
CA LYS A 278 -22.60 -5.93 -8.20
C LYS A 278 -22.50 -5.99 -6.68
N ILE A 279 -21.37 -5.57 -6.10
CA ILE A 279 -21.22 -5.48 -4.64
C ILE A 279 -22.05 -4.31 -4.08
N CYS A 280 -22.34 -3.29 -4.89
CA CYS A 280 -23.12 -2.13 -4.48
C CYS A 280 -24.60 -2.48 -4.26
N GLU A 281 -25.14 -3.45 -5.01
CA GLU A 281 -26.49 -4.02 -4.79
C GLU A 281 -26.66 -4.61 -3.36
N ALA A 282 -25.56 -4.97 -2.69
CA ALA A 282 -25.56 -5.50 -1.34
C ALA A 282 -25.22 -4.45 -0.25
N GLY A 283 -25.09 -3.16 -0.62
CA GLY A 283 -24.81 -2.04 0.30
C GLY A 283 -23.33 -1.91 0.70
N GLY A 284 -22.41 -2.43 -0.11
CA GLY A 284 -20.98 -2.51 0.22
C GLY A 284 -20.08 -1.41 -0.38
N CYS A 285 -20.65 -0.34 -0.96
CA CYS A 285 -19.93 0.62 -1.80
C CYS A 285 -19.86 2.05 -1.24
N VAL A 286 -20.29 2.27 0.00
CA VAL A 286 -20.47 3.61 0.55
C VAL A 286 -19.16 4.42 0.58
N GLU A 287 -18.02 3.82 0.89
CA GLU A 287 -16.74 4.55 0.94
C GLU A 287 -16.32 5.04 -0.45
N ALA A 288 -16.28 4.12 -1.42
CA ALA A 288 -15.84 4.44 -2.78
C ALA A 288 -16.81 5.39 -3.48
N LEU A 289 -18.12 5.25 -3.26
CA LEU A 289 -19.10 6.21 -3.75
C LEU A 289 -18.87 7.59 -3.12
N LEU A 290 -18.71 7.67 -1.79
CA LEU A 290 -18.44 8.93 -1.09
C LEU A 290 -17.19 9.64 -1.64
N ASP A 291 -16.08 8.91 -1.78
CA ASP A 291 -14.82 9.44 -2.27
C ASP A 291 -14.94 9.98 -3.71
N ILE A 292 -15.60 9.23 -4.61
CA ILE A 292 -15.81 9.61 -6.02
C ILE A 292 -16.81 10.77 -6.16
N GLU A 293 -17.96 10.68 -5.48
CA GLU A 293 -19.04 11.67 -5.57
C GLU A 293 -18.57 13.05 -5.13
N TYR A 294 -17.85 13.14 -4.00
CA TYR A 294 -17.45 14.42 -3.45
C TYR A 294 -16.23 15.02 -4.13
N ILE A 295 -15.25 14.20 -4.54
CA ILE A 295 -14.11 14.75 -5.28
C ILE A 295 -14.58 15.32 -6.62
N GLU A 296 -15.48 14.64 -7.33
CA GLU A 296 -16.04 15.13 -8.59
C GLU A 296 -16.98 16.32 -8.39
N ALA A 297 -17.83 16.30 -7.37
CA ALA A 297 -18.72 17.44 -7.08
C ALA A 297 -17.95 18.75 -6.84
N VAL A 298 -16.75 18.67 -6.27
CA VAL A 298 -15.88 19.82 -6.02
C VAL A 298 -15.00 20.13 -7.23
N ALA A 299 -14.52 19.12 -7.96
CA ALA A 299 -13.42 19.26 -8.89
C ALA A 299 -13.71 18.93 -10.37
N TYR A 300 -14.92 18.50 -10.73
CA TYR A 300 -15.33 18.32 -12.13
C TYR A 300 -15.13 19.62 -12.92
N PRO A 301 -14.58 19.61 -14.16
CA PRO A 301 -14.32 18.45 -15.02
C PRO A 301 -12.86 17.97 -15.05
N ILE A 302 -12.13 18.00 -13.92
CA ILE A 302 -10.77 17.42 -13.87
C ILE A 302 -10.88 15.88 -13.98
N PRO A 303 -10.10 15.20 -14.84
CA PRO A 303 -10.16 13.75 -14.96
C PRO A 303 -9.87 12.99 -13.66
N LEU A 304 -10.78 12.09 -13.28
CA LEU A 304 -10.64 11.20 -12.14
C LEU A 304 -10.22 9.78 -12.54
N THR A 305 -9.18 9.27 -11.88
CA THR A 305 -8.81 7.86 -11.91
C THR A 305 -9.15 7.18 -10.59
N VAL A 306 -9.90 6.09 -10.61
CA VAL A 306 -10.11 5.22 -9.44
C VAL A 306 -9.05 4.13 -9.45
N ILE A 307 -8.20 4.09 -8.42
CA ILE A 307 -7.12 3.11 -8.28
C ILE A 307 -7.51 2.12 -7.19
N TYR A 308 -7.97 0.93 -7.58
CA TYR A 308 -8.35 -0.12 -6.64
C TYR A 308 -7.19 -1.09 -6.36
N SER A 309 -6.89 -1.34 -5.08
CA SER A 309 -5.96 -2.42 -4.67
C SER A 309 -6.66 -3.48 -3.80
N PRO A 310 -6.76 -4.73 -4.27
CA PRO A 310 -7.50 -5.78 -3.57
C PRO A 310 -6.84 -6.26 -2.27
N THR A 311 -5.54 -6.02 -2.09
CA THR A 311 -4.75 -6.57 -0.97
C THR A 311 -4.75 -5.66 0.26
N TYR A 312 -5.29 -4.43 0.15
CA TYR A 312 -5.18 -3.36 1.16
C TYR A 312 -3.74 -3.20 1.66
N SER A 313 -2.86 -2.92 0.69
CA SER A 313 -1.46 -2.62 0.94
C SER A 313 -1.22 -1.20 0.41
N LEU A 314 -0.94 -0.27 1.33
CA LEU A 314 -0.59 1.10 0.97
C LEU A 314 0.71 1.12 0.16
N LEU A 315 1.61 0.19 0.48
CA LEU A 315 2.85 0.01 -0.25
C LEU A 315 2.62 -0.48 -1.69
N ASP A 316 1.73 -1.48 -1.88
CA ASP A 316 1.35 -1.94 -3.23
C ASP A 316 0.68 -0.83 -4.03
N TRP A 317 -0.22 -0.06 -3.41
CA TRP A 317 -0.89 1.07 -4.04
C TRP A 317 0.11 2.16 -4.49
N VAL A 318 0.97 2.66 -3.60
CA VAL A 318 1.92 3.70 -3.97
C VAL A 318 2.95 3.17 -4.98
N ASN A 319 3.35 1.91 -4.88
CA ASN A 319 4.21 1.27 -5.88
C ASN A 319 3.54 1.25 -7.25
N GLN A 320 2.23 0.93 -7.34
CA GLN A 320 1.48 1.00 -8.59
C GLN A 320 1.41 2.43 -9.15
N VAL A 321 1.19 3.43 -8.29
CA VAL A 321 1.22 4.86 -8.67
C VAL A 321 2.58 5.24 -9.26
N MET A 322 3.67 4.88 -8.57
CA MET A 322 5.04 5.16 -8.98
C MET A 322 5.49 4.37 -10.22
N ASP A 323 4.74 3.35 -10.63
CA ASP A 323 4.98 2.59 -11.85
C ASP A 323 4.23 3.18 -13.07
N MET A 324 3.31 4.12 -12.87
CA MET A 324 2.58 4.79 -13.96
C MET A 324 3.51 5.67 -14.80
N ALA A 325 3.23 5.82 -16.10
CA ALA A 325 4.00 6.76 -16.93
C ALA A 325 3.75 8.20 -16.50
N ASP A 326 2.46 8.52 -16.34
CA ASP A 326 1.94 9.82 -15.95
C ASP A 326 0.93 9.60 -14.81
N PRO A 327 1.39 9.48 -13.55
CA PRO A 327 0.48 9.32 -12.42
C PRO A 327 -0.41 10.56 -12.23
N PRO A 328 -1.65 10.41 -11.72
CA PRO A 328 -2.50 11.53 -11.35
C PRO A 328 -1.80 12.51 -10.40
N LEU A 329 -2.03 13.81 -10.55
CA LEU A 329 -1.31 14.81 -9.75
C LEU A 329 -1.77 14.88 -8.29
N VAL A 330 -3.05 14.61 -8.05
CA VAL A 330 -3.67 14.63 -6.72
C VAL A 330 -4.26 13.27 -6.40
N HIS A 331 -3.94 12.74 -5.23
CA HIS A 331 -4.45 11.47 -4.72
C HIS A 331 -5.18 11.72 -3.41
N SER A 332 -6.47 11.37 -3.35
CA SER A 332 -7.23 11.30 -2.11
C SER A 332 -7.29 9.85 -1.62
N VAL A 333 -6.97 9.62 -0.36
CA VAL A 333 -6.91 8.26 0.21
C VAL A 333 -7.57 8.23 1.60
N SER A 334 -8.76 7.65 1.68
CA SER A 334 -9.57 7.59 2.90
C SER A 334 -9.26 6.36 3.78
N TYR A 335 -7.99 5.93 3.79
CA TYR A 335 -7.58 4.69 4.43
C TYR A 335 -6.34 4.83 5.32
N GLY A 336 -6.44 4.23 6.51
CA GLY A 336 -5.39 4.25 7.52
C GLY A 336 -5.72 3.32 8.69
N ASN A 337 -4.72 3.05 9.51
CA ASN A 337 -4.84 2.40 10.82
C ASN A 337 -3.94 3.12 11.81
N ASP A 338 -4.13 2.94 13.12
CA ASP A 338 -3.19 3.46 14.10
C ASP A 338 -1.78 2.93 13.81
N GLU A 339 -0.74 3.73 14.06
CA GLU A 339 0.67 3.33 13.84
C GLU A 339 0.99 1.97 14.50
N VAL A 340 0.51 1.78 15.74
CA VAL A 340 0.69 0.55 16.51
C VAL A 340 -0.01 -0.68 15.93
N GLN A 341 -0.95 -0.46 14.99
CA GLN A 341 -1.66 -1.50 14.25
C GLN A 341 -1.04 -1.77 12.87
N GLN A 342 -0.05 -0.98 12.44
CA GLN A 342 0.71 -1.30 11.24
C GLN A 342 1.52 -2.56 11.48
N THR A 343 1.91 -3.19 10.36
CA THR A 343 2.53 -4.52 10.43
C THR A 343 3.87 -4.47 11.16
N SER A 344 4.68 -3.47 10.85
CA SER A 344 6.02 -3.28 11.38
C SER A 344 6.48 -1.85 11.13
N THR A 345 7.57 -1.45 11.80
CA THR A 345 8.25 -0.20 11.48
C THR A 345 8.81 -0.25 10.07
N GLU A 346 9.36 -1.39 9.65
CA GLU A 346 9.93 -1.56 8.32
C GLU A 346 8.89 -1.40 7.20
N TYR A 347 7.63 -1.79 7.45
CA TYR A 347 6.51 -1.52 6.54
C TYR A 347 6.17 -0.02 6.45
N MET A 348 6.10 0.68 7.58
CA MET A 348 5.84 2.13 7.59
C MET A 348 6.97 2.90 6.92
N ASP A 349 8.23 2.56 7.23
CA ASP A 349 9.41 3.14 6.58
C ASP A 349 9.37 2.92 5.07
N SER A 350 9.07 1.70 4.62
CA SER A 350 8.94 1.39 3.18
C SER A 350 7.85 2.23 2.51
N CYS A 351 6.73 2.48 3.18
CA CYS A 351 5.68 3.37 2.66
C CYS A 351 6.17 4.82 2.60
N ASN A 352 6.81 5.32 3.67
CA ASN A 352 7.31 6.69 3.75
C ASN A 352 8.36 6.99 2.69
N GLU A 353 9.27 6.06 2.41
CA GLU A 353 10.25 6.21 1.34
C GLU A 353 9.58 6.38 -0.04
N GLN A 354 8.49 5.63 -0.30
CA GLN A 354 7.73 5.78 -1.53
C GLN A 354 6.88 7.06 -1.56
N PHE A 355 6.29 7.47 -0.44
CA PHE A 355 5.59 8.77 -0.35
C PHE A 355 6.55 9.94 -0.57
N MET A 356 7.79 9.84 -0.07
CA MET A 356 8.85 10.80 -0.32
C MET A 356 9.21 10.87 -1.81
N ALA A 357 9.32 9.71 -2.47
CA ALA A 357 9.55 9.65 -3.91
C ALA A 357 8.39 10.27 -4.72
N ALA A 358 7.14 9.94 -4.37
CA ALA A 358 5.94 10.52 -4.97
C ALA A 358 5.89 12.05 -4.80
N GLY A 359 6.16 12.54 -3.59
CA GLY A 359 6.25 13.98 -3.31
C GLY A 359 7.35 14.67 -4.12
N ALA A 360 8.48 14.00 -4.36
CA ALA A 360 9.57 14.55 -5.17
C ALA A 360 9.22 14.64 -6.67
N MET A 361 8.27 13.82 -7.12
CA MET A 361 7.63 13.92 -8.44
C MET A 361 6.55 15.01 -8.51
N GLY A 362 6.25 15.68 -7.39
CA GLY A 362 5.23 16.72 -7.33
C GLY A 362 3.81 16.20 -7.15
N LEU A 363 3.65 14.94 -6.74
CA LEU A 363 2.34 14.36 -6.44
C LEU A 363 1.87 14.85 -5.07
N SER A 364 0.60 15.25 -4.98
CA SER A 364 -0.05 15.57 -3.72
C SER A 364 -0.86 14.37 -3.25
N ILE A 365 -0.51 13.81 -2.10
CA ILE A 365 -1.24 12.69 -1.50
C ILE A 365 -1.89 13.18 -0.21
N LEU A 366 -3.22 13.05 -0.12
CA LEU A 366 -4.02 13.45 1.02
C LEU A 366 -4.57 12.19 1.68
N PHE A 367 -4.23 11.99 2.96
CA PHE A 367 -4.73 10.89 3.76
C PHE A 367 -5.72 11.38 4.81
N ALA A 368 -6.83 10.65 4.97
CA ALA A 368 -7.74 10.89 6.08
C ALA A 368 -7.04 10.61 7.42
N ALA A 369 -7.21 11.51 8.40
CA ALA A 369 -6.54 11.42 9.71
C ALA A 369 -7.16 10.40 10.68
N GLY A 370 -8.25 9.75 10.29
CA GLY A 370 -9.01 8.80 11.09
C GLY A 370 -10.25 9.41 11.77
N ASP A 371 -11.22 8.54 12.08
CA ASP A 371 -12.57 8.91 12.50
C ASP A 371 -12.80 8.75 14.02
N GLN A 372 -11.75 8.38 14.76
CA GLN A 372 -11.84 7.96 16.16
C GLN A 372 -11.29 9.01 17.15
N GLY A 373 -10.91 10.19 16.66
CA GLY A 373 -10.22 11.20 17.44
C GLY A 373 -8.92 10.69 18.05
N VAL A 374 -8.49 11.26 19.17
CA VAL A 374 -7.20 10.91 19.81
C VAL A 374 -7.12 9.46 20.32
N TRP A 375 -8.27 8.79 20.45
CA TRP A 375 -8.34 7.39 20.89
C TRP A 375 -7.95 6.39 19.80
N GLY A 376 -7.96 6.80 18.53
CA GLY A 376 -7.69 5.90 17.41
C GLY A 376 -8.58 4.65 17.42
N ARG A 377 -8.17 3.64 16.63
CA ARG A 377 -8.83 2.33 16.53
C ARG A 377 -8.43 1.39 17.66
N SER A 378 -7.40 1.72 18.44
CA SER A 378 -6.88 0.92 19.55
C SER A 378 -7.65 1.14 20.85
N GLY A 379 -8.41 2.23 20.94
CA GLY A 379 -9.43 2.43 21.98
C GLY A 379 -9.07 3.46 23.04
N VAL A 380 -9.93 3.52 24.06
CA VAL A 380 -9.84 4.54 25.13
C VAL A 380 -8.79 4.14 26.17
N GLY A 381 -7.98 5.10 26.63
CA GLY A 381 -6.89 4.83 27.59
C GLY A 381 -6.19 6.09 28.11
N SER A 382 -4.90 5.99 28.41
CA SER A 382 -4.04 7.13 28.81
C SER A 382 -3.05 7.53 27.72
N THR A 383 -3.14 6.92 26.54
CA THR A 383 -2.21 7.09 25.42
C THR A 383 -3.01 7.44 24.19
N TYR A 384 -2.52 8.39 23.39
CA TYR A 384 -3.12 8.74 22.11
C TYR A 384 -2.58 7.84 21.00
N HIS A 385 -3.41 7.59 20.00
CA HIS A 385 -3.12 6.63 18.94
C HIS A 385 -3.14 7.33 17.57
N PRO A 386 -1.97 7.84 17.10
CA PRO A 386 -1.88 8.48 15.78
C PRO A 386 -2.15 7.48 14.66
N ASP A 387 -2.74 7.97 13.57
CA ASP A 387 -3.04 7.19 12.36
C ASP A 387 -1.87 7.22 11.38
N PHE A 388 -1.54 6.06 10.83
CA PHE A 388 -0.68 5.90 9.65
C PHE A 388 -1.54 5.47 8.45
N PRO A 389 -1.42 6.15 7.30
CA PRO A 389 -0.29 6.99 6.87
C PRO A 389 -0.45 8.50 7.13
N ALA A 390 -1.48 8.95 7.84
CA ALA A 390 -1.70 10.38 8.09
C ALA A 390 -0.56 11.05 8.88
N SER A 391 0.21 10.30 9.66
CA SER A 391 1.38 10.77 10.41
C SER A 391 2.70 10.79 9.63
N SER A 392 2.69 10.34 8.35
CA SER A 392 3.88 10.28 7.49
C SER A 392 4.56 11.63 7.27
#